data_AF-A0AAN6TVS0-F1
#
_entry.id   AF-A0AAN6TVS0-F1
#
_cell.length_a   1.000
_cell.length_b   1.000
_cell.length_c   1.000
_cell.angle_alpha   90.00
_cell.angle_beta   90.00
_cell.angle_gamma   90.00
#
_symmetry.space_group_name_H-M   'P 1'
#
loop_
_entity.id
_entity.type
_entity.pdbx_description
1 polymer ?
#
loop_
_entity_poly.entity_id
_entity_poly.type
_entity_poly.pdbx_seq_one_letter_code
_entity_poly.pdbx_strand_id
1 'polypeptide(L)'
;MELQLWIDHPAFPMPGHKFTGYYFTYPSEAQQLGLVSTIADDPPMLNWIFVDKDSGMVRHGGRQATLGGHMVGPWYWTDDEQWLTLEKDPSRFVAVQMENKKWAIAWDLDGNCSSKGGGSGGDVEASGTDCETETGNQQQTAGENGQKTTPRRPRKWVPIMLHRKMQLGMESRYVKGANG
;
A
#
# COMPACT_ATOMS: atom_id res chain seq x y z
N MET A 1 -5.62 -16.21 -0.56
CA MET A 1 -5.11 -15.41 -1.69
C MET A 1 -4.53 -14.13 -1.13
N GLU A 2 -3.40 -13.66 -1.66
CA GLU A 2 -2.88 -12.34 -1.33
C GLU A 2 -3.86 -11.28 -1.85
N LEU A 3 -4.52 -10.61 -0.92
CA LEU A 3 -5.59 -9.64 -1.17
C LEU A 3 -5.02 -8.24 -1.46
N GLN A 4 -3.98 -8.15 -2.28
CA GLN A 4 -3.21 -6.93 -2.46
C GLN A 4 -3.44 -6.31 -3.84
N LEU A 5 -3.45 -4.98 -3.89
CA LEU A 5 -3.54 -4.24 -5.14
C LEU A 5 -2.15 -4.08 -5.77
N TRP A 6 -2.01 -4.56 -7.00
CA TRP A 6 -0.75 -4.59 -7.73
C TRP A 6 -0.74 -3.62 -8.90
N ILE A 7 0.46 -3.13 -9.25
CA ILE A 7 0.70 -2.34 -10.45
C ILE A 7 1.14 -3.29 -11.57
N ASP A 8 0.42 -3.24 -12.69
CA ASP A 8 0.80 -3.97 -13.90
C ASP A 8 1.96 -3.25 -14.60
N HIS A 9 3.18 -3.73 -14.35
CA HIS A 9 4.40 -3.14 -14.89
C HIS A 9 4.86 -3.96 -16.12
N PRO A 10 5.18 -3.34 -17.27
CA PRO A 10 5.48 -4.09 -18.51
C PRO A 10 6.67 -5.05 -18.40
N ALA A 11 7.67 -4.70 -17.58
CA ALA A 11 8.80 -5.59 -17.30
C ALA A 11 8.50 -6.75 -16.32
N PHE A 12 7.44 -6.63 -15.52
CA PHE A 12 7.00 -7.60 -14.51
C PHE A 12 5.47 -7.65 -14.47
N PRO A 13 4.84 -8.20 -15.52
CA PRO A 13 3.40 -8.14 -15.68
C PRO A 13 2.68 -8.87 -14.54
N MET A 14 1.51 -8.35 -14.18
CA MET A 14 0.68 -8.92 -13.13
C MET A 14 -0.59 -9.55 -13.70
N PRO A 15 -0.70 -10.89 -13.74
CA PRO A 15 -1.93 -11.54 -14.13
C PRO A 15 -3.00 -11.28 -13.07
N GLY A 16 -4.23 -11.01 -13.50
CA GLY A 16 -5.35 -10.77 -12.60
C GLY A 16 -6.44 -9.92 -13.24
N HIS A 17 -7.43 -9.58 -12.42
CA HIS A 17 -8.53 -8.70 -12.81
C HIS A 17 -8.08 -7.24 -12.74
N LYS A 18 -8.36 -6.47 -13.79
CA LYS A 18 -8.02 -5.04 -13.81
C LYS A 18 -8.91 -4.28 -12.84
N PHE A 19 -8.30 -3.40 -12.06
CA PHE A 19 -9.02 -2.54 -11.14
C PHE A 19 -10.11 -1.76 -11.87
N THR A 20 -11.35 -1.87 -11.40
CA THR A 20 -12.51 -1.14 -11.92
C THR A 20 -13.28 -0.59 -10.73
N GLY A 21 -12.96 0.65 -10.37
CA GLY A 21 -13.41 1.28 -9.13
C GLY A 21 -14.84 1.81 -9.18
N TYR A 22 -15.62 1.55 -8.14
CA TYR A 22 -16.93 2.14 -7.89
C TYR A 22 -17.00 2.68 -6.47
N TYR A 23 -17.74 3.76 -6.28
CA TYR A 23 -17.94 4.34 -4.96
C TYR A 23 -19.27 3.89 -4.36
N PHE A 24 -19.22 3.41 -3.12
CA PHE A 24 -20.40 3.06 -2.33
C PHE A 24 -20.28 3.63 -0.93
N THR A 25 -21.41 3.92 -0.30
CA THR A 25 -21.43 4.22 1.13
C THR A 25 -21.00 2.98 1.90
N TYR A 26 -19.92 3.09 2.66
CA TYR A 26 -19.44 1.99 3.48
C TYR A 26 -20.43 1.76 4.65
N PRO A 27 -20.84 0.50 4.92
CA PRO A 27 -21.82 0.18 5.96
C PRO A 27 -21.21 0.24 7.37
N SER A 28 -20.90 1.46 7.82
CA SER A 28 -20.51 1.84 9.18
C SER A 28 -21.37 3.00 9.68
N GLU A 29 -21.29 3.30 10.98
CA GLU A 29 -22.01 4.43 11.58
C GLU A 29 -21.62 5.77 10.96
N ALA A 30 -20.35 5.94 10.59
CA ALA A 30 -19.85 7.14 9.93
C ALA A 30 -20.35 7.32 8.47
N GLN A 31 -20.92 6.28 7.86
CA GLN A 31 -21.43 6.27 6.48
C GLN A 31 -20.49 6.92 5.45
N GLN A 32 -19.19 6.68 5.62
CA GLN A 32 -18.17 7.29 4.77
C GLN A 32 -18.15 6.71 3.36
N LEU A 33 -17.58 7.48 2.43
CA LEU A 33 -17.44 7.04 1.04
C LEU A 33 -16.37 5.95 0.93
N GLY A 34 -16.78 4.74 0.61
CA GLY A 34 -15.92 3.59 0.36
C GLY A 34 -15.67 3.40 -1.13
N LEU A 35 -14.58 2.71 -1.45
CA LEU A 35 -14.22 2.31 -2.81
C LEU A 35 -14.33 0.79 -2.91
N VAL A 36 -14.94 0.29 -3.98
CA VAL A 36 -14.95 -1.13 -4.32
C VAL A 36 -14.37 -1.33 -5.71
N SER A 37 -13.84 -2.52 -5.98
CA SER A 37 -13.48 -2.94 -7.33
C SER A 37 -14.11 -4.27 -7.67
N THR A 38 -14.43 -4.47 -8.95
CA THR A 38 -14.65 -5.82 -9.48
C THR A 38 -13.38 -6.66 -9.33
N ILE A 39 -13.55 -7.96 -9.11
CA ILE A 39 -12.47 -8.96 -9.05
C ILE A 39 -12.65 -10.12 -10.04
N ALA A 40 -13.78 -10.15 -10.74
CA ALA A 40 -14.14 -11.11 -11.77
C ALA A 40 -15.10 -10.45 -12.76
N ASP A 41 -15.09 -10.87 -14.02
CA ASP A 41 -16.00 -10.36 -15.05
C ASP A 41 -17.38 -11.04 -15.00
N ASP A 42 -17.44 -12.35 -14.78
CA ASP A 42 -18.69 -13.13 -14.79
C ASP A 42 -18.67 -14.34 -13.82
N PRO A 43 -19.51 -14.37 -12.77
CA PRO A 43 -20.35 -13.27 -12.32
C PRO A 43 -19.49 -12.13 -11.74
N PRO A 44 -19.89 -10.86 -11.91
CA PRO A 44 -19.13 -9.75 -11.36
C PRO A 44 -19.18 -9.80 -9.83
N MET A 45 -18.01 -9.96 -9.22
CA MET A 45 -17.82 -9.94 -7.77
C MET A 45 -17.15 -8.63 -7.36
N LEU A 46 -17.62 -8.01 -6.27
CA LEU A 46 -17.07 -6.75 -5.75
C LEU A 46 -16.33 -6.98 -4.43
N ASN A 47 -15.16 -6.34 -4.31
CA ASN A 47 -14.40 -6.26 -3.07
C ASN A 47 -14.19 -4.79 -2.69
N TRP A 48 -14.25 -4.51 -1.39
CA TRP A 48 -13.85 -3.22 -0.83
C TRP A 48 -12.36 -3.04 -0.94
N ILE A 49 -11.93 -1.82 -1.26
CA ILE A 49 -10.55 -1.38 -1.23
C ILE A 49 -10.29 -0.67 0.09
N PHE A 50 -9.22 -1.07 0.76
CA PHE A 50 -8.86 -0.55 2.07
C PHE A 50 -7.35 -0.55 2.27
N VAL A 51 -6.87 0.26 3.20
CA VAL A 51 -5.47 0.25 3.63
C VAL A 51 -5.34 -0.56 4.90
N ASP A 52 -4.45 -1.55 4.87
CA ASP A 52 -4.06 -2.30 6.04
C ASP A 52 -3.32 -1.39 7.03
N LYS A 53 -3.78 -1.32 8.28
CA LYS A 53 -3.29 -0.37 9.28
C LYS A 53 -1.85 -0.66 9.73
N ASP A 54 -1.46 -1.94 9.67
CA ASP A 54 -0.18 -2.40 10.21
C ASP A 54 0.92 -2.32 9.15
N SER A 55 0.57 -2.60 7.88
CA SER A 55 1.52 -2.61 6.76
C SER A 55 1.45 -1.40 5.84
N GLY A 56 0.38 -0.60 5.92
CA GLY A 56 0.10 0.49 4.98
C GLY A 56 -0.24 0.02 3.56
N MET A 57 -0.31 -1.29 3.30
CA MET A 57 -0.56 -1.82 1.96
C MET A 57 -2.03 -1.61 1.56
N VAL A 58 -2.26 -1.22 0.31
CA VAL A 58 -3.61 -1.16 -0.27
C VAL A 58 -4.04 -2.58 -0.63
N ARG A 59 -5.15 -3.01 -0.03
CA ARG A 59 -5.72 -4.35 -0.12
C ARG A 59 -7.15 -4.32 -0.62
N HIS A 60 -7.65 -5.48 -1.04
CA HIS A 60 -9.02 -5.65 -1.46
C HIS A 60 -9.68 -6.87 -0.80
N GLY A 61 -10.94 -6.78 -0.37
CA GLY A 61 -11.61 -7.94 0.21
C GLY A 61 -13.09 -7.72 0.50
N GLY A 62 -13.76 -8.79 0.93
CA GLY A 62 -15.12 -8.68 1.44
C GLY A 62 -15.18 -7.88 2.74
N ARG A 63 -16.38 -7.54 3.20
CA ARG A 63 -16.60 -6.73 4.41
C ARG A 63 -15.93 -7.29 5.68
N GLN A 64 -15.79 -8.61 5.80
CA GLN A 64 -15.12 -9.19 6.98
C GLN A 64 -13.61 -8.89 6.99
N ALA A 65 -12.99 -8.75 5.81
CA ALA A 65 -11.56 -8.45 5.69
C ALA A 65 -11.22 -6.98 5.99
N THR A 66 -12.23 -6.09 6.00
CA THR A 66 -12.06 -4.67 6.33
C THR A 66 -12.22 -4.38 7.81
N LEU A 67 -12.64 -5.37 8.61
CA LEU A 67 -12.78 -5.24 10.07
C LEU A 67 -11.40 -5.21 10.74
N GLY A 68 -11.31 -4.57 11.90
CA GLY A 68 -10.05 -4.52 12.68
C GLY A 68 -9.29 -3.19 12.64
N GLY A 69 -9.94 -2.12 12.20
CA GLY A 69 -9.39 -0.76 12.22
C GLY A 69 -8.55 -0.40 10.99
N HIS A 70 -8.75 -1.10 9.88
CA HIS A 70 -8.21 -0.73 8.58
C HIS A 70 -8.84 0.57 8.05
N MET A 71 -8.12 1.33 7.22
CA MET A 71 -8.67 2.54 6.62
C MET A 71 -9.46 2.17 5.38
N VAL A 72 -10.79 2.17 5.50
CA VAL A 72 -11.72 1.84 4.42
C VAL A 72 -12.17 3.08 3.64
N GLY A 73 -11.70 4.25 4.02
CA GLY A 73 -12.11 5.54 3.48
C GLY A 73 -11.85 6.69 4.47
N PRO A 74 -12.32 7.90 4.14
CA PRO A 74 -13.15 8.19 2.98
C PRO A 74 -12.32 8.30 1.69
N TRP A 75 -12.76 7.59 0.65
CA TRP A 75 -12.22 7.69 -0.70
C TRP A 75 -12.92 8.80 -1.47
N TYR A 76 -12.16 9.62 -2.19
CA TYR A 76 -12.68 10.70 -3.04
C TYR A 76 -11.86 10.79 -4.33
N TRP A 77 -12.03 11.89 -5.04
CA TRP A 77 -11.17 12.33 -6.13
C TRP A 77 -10.82 13.81 -5.93
N THR A 78 -9.80 14.28 -6.64
CA THR A 78 -9.46 15.72 -6.70
C THR A 78 -10.53 16.51 -7.45
N ASP A 79 -10.64 17.82 -7.19
CA ASP A 79 -11.69 18.67 -7.79
C ASP A 79 -11.65 18.71 -9.34
N ASP A 80 -10.47 18.51 -9.93
CA ASP A 80 -10.24 18.38 -11.38
C ASP A 80 -10.58 16.97 -11.92
N GLU A 81 -11.09 16.10 -11.05
CA GLU A 81 -11.50 14.73 -11.33
C GLU A 81 -10.39 13.80 -11.84
N GLN A 82 -9.12 14.22 -11.76
CA GLN A 82 -7.98 13.51 -12.33
C GLN A 82 -7.43 12.41 -11.43
N TRP A 83 -7.45 12.61 -10.11
CA TRP A 83 -6.70 11.76 -9.18
C TRP A 83 -7.60 11.18 -8.10
N LEU A 84 -7.38 9.90 -7.78
CA LEU A 84 -7.99 9.25 -6.62
C LEU A 84 -7.35 9.79 -5.34
N THR A 85 -8.17 10.03 -4.32
CA THR A 85 -7.71 10.48 -2.99
C THR A 85 -8.24 9.56 -1.90
N LEU A 86 -7.46 9.43 -0.83
CA LEU A 86 -7.89 8.84 0.44
C LEU A 86 -7.69 9.90 1.52
N GLU A 87 -8.67 10.08 2.40
CA GLU A 87 -8.66 11.18 3.38
C GLU A 87 -8.46 12.58 2.75
N LYS A 88 -8.89 12.75 1.49
CA LYS A 88 -8.72 13.96 0.66
C LYS A 88 -7.28 14.30 0.27
N ASP A 89 -6.33 13.37 0.42
CA ASP A 89 -4.95 13.55 -0.01
C ASP A 89 -4.61 12.59 -1.19
N PRO A 90 -4.19 13.10 -2.36
CA PRO A 90 -3.71 12.26 -3.47
C PRO A 90 -2.22 11.88 -3.37
N SER A 91 -1.44 12.55 -2.53
CA SER A 91 0.03 12.54 -2.56
C SER A 91 0.68 11.43 -1.73
N ARG A 92 -0.10 10.75 -0.89
CA ARG A 92 0.36 9.71 0.03
C ARG A 92 0.37 8.30 -0.55
N PHE A 93 -0.03 8.11 -1.81
CA PHE A 93 0.12 6.82 -2.46
C PHE A 93 1.58 6.57 -2.85
N VAL A 94 2.03 5.34 -2.59
CA VAL A 94 3.40 4.91 -2.90
C VAL A 94 3.38 3.54 -3.58
N ALA A 95 4.23 3.37 -4.58
CA ALA A 95 4.54 2.09 -5.18
C ALA A 95 5.69 1.44 -4.40
N VAL A 96 5.47 0.23 -3.89
CA VAL A 96 6.46 -0.54 -3.14
C VAL A 96 6.91 -1.74 -3.96
N GLN A 97 8.21 -1.81 -4.22
CA GLN A 97 8.79 -2.98 -4.90
C GLN A 97 8.97 -4.13 -3.91
N MET A 98 8.34 -5.25 -4.24
CA MET A 98 8.42 -6.51 -3.49
C MET A 98 9.65 -7.32 -3.90
N GLU A 99 9.99 -8.34 -3.11
CA GLU A 99 11.18 -9.20 -3.31
C GLU A 99 11.19 -9.87 -4.70
N ASN A 100 10.01 -10.13 -5.27
CA ASN A 100 9.81 -10.70 -6.60
C ASN A 100 9.83 -9.67 -7.75
N LYS A 101 10.31 -8.43 -7.49
CA LYS A 101 10.36 -7.29 -8.43
C LYS A 101 8.98 -6.75 -8.87
N LYS A 102 7.89 -7.31 -8.36
CA LYS A 102 6.53 -6.81 -8.59
C LYS A 102 6.28 -5.58 -7.71
N TRP A 103 5.34 -4.76 -8.12
CA TRP A 103 5.03 -3.49 -7.48
C TRP A 103 3.63 -3.54 -6.91
N ALA A 104 3.50 -3.23 -5.63
CA ALA A 104 2.20 -3.10 -5.00
C ALA A 104 1.95 -1.65 -4.57
N ILE A 105 0.67 -1.32 -4.42
CA ILE A 105 0.26 -0.01 -3.96
C ILE A 105 0.20 -0.03 -2.43
N ALA A 106 0.75 1.01 -1.81
CA ALA A 106 0.63 1.28 -0.40
C ALA A 106 0.25 2.75 -0.18
N TRP A 107 -0.15 3.03 1.04
CA TRP A 107 -0.43 4.36 1.57
C TRP A 107 0.60 4.68 2.62
N ASP A 108 1.21 5.85 2.49
CA ASP A 108 2.17 6.37 3.44
C ASP A 108 1.47 6.84 4.72
N LEU A 109 1.47 5.97 5.73
CA LEU A 109 0.86 6.24 7.04
C LEU A 109 1.56 7.42 7.74
N ASP A 110 2.89 7.46 7.66
CA ASP A 110 3.74 8.43 8.36
C ASP A 110 3.93 9.75 7.59
N GLY A 111 3.57 9.80 6.31
CA GLY A 111 3.73 10.99 5.45
C GLY A 111 5.19 11.32 5.10
N ASN A 112 6.12 10.40 5.36
CA ASN A 112 7.56 10.61 5.17
C ASN A 112 8.00 10.39 3.71
N CYS A 113 7.24 9.60 2.95
CA CYS A 113 7.50 9.31 1.54
C CYS A 113 6.97 10.44 0.63
N SER A 114 5.93 11.16 1.05
CA SER A 114 5.34 12.28 0.30
C SER A 114 6.20 13.55 0.23
N SER A 115 7.32 13.62 0.97
CA SER A 115 8.18 14.81 1.04
C SER A 115 9.66 14.51 0.78
N LYS A 116 10.01 14.04 -0.43
CA LYS A 116 11.33 14.25 -1.05
C LYS A 116 11.36 13.68 -2.47
N GLY A 117 11.27 14.58 -3.45
CA GLY A 117 11.80 14.30 -4.77
C GLY A 117 13.32 14.11 -4.67
N GLY A 118 13.82 12.95 -5.09
CA GLY A 118 15.21 12.75 -5.49
C GLY A 118 16.27 12.65 -4.38
N GLY A 119 16.94 11.49 -4.34
CA GLY A 119 18.31 11.37 -3.83
C GLY A 119 18.47 11.23 -2.32
N SER A 120 18.84 10.02 -1.90
CA SER A 120 20.04 9.79 -1.08
C SER A 120 20.23 8.29 -0.89
N GLY A 121 21.13 7.71 -1.70
CA GLY A 121 22.03 6.73 -1.16
C GLY A 121 22.81 7.43 -0.06
N GLY A 122 22.59 7.01 1.18
CA GLY A 122 23.45 7.36 2.30
C GLY A 122 24.34 6.16 2.55
N ASP A 123 25.58 6.23 2.08
CA ASP A 123 26.66 5.40 2.59
C ASP A 123 26.77 5.68 4.10
N VAL A 124 26.54 4.65 4.92
CA VAL A 124 26.88 4.72 6.34
C VAL A 124 28.36 4.34 6.42
N GLU A 125 29.20 5.38 6.41
CA GLU A 125 30.56 5.27 6.91
C GLU A 125 30.51 4.84 8.39
N ALA A 126 31.15 3.71 8.67
CA ALA A 126 31.43 3.26 10.01
C ALA A 126 32.41 4.25 10.66
N SER A 127 31.90 5.15 11.49
CA SER A 127 32.73 5.87 12.46
C SER A 127 32.77 5.05 13.74
N GLY A 128 33.88 4.35 13.93
CA GLY A 128 34.22 3.75 15.22
C GLY A 128 34.30 4.82 16.31
N THR A 129 33.85 4.47 17.50
CA THR A 129 34.26 5.16 18.71
C THR A 129 34.47 4.10 19.76
N ASP A 130 35.72 3.98 20.16
CA ASP A 130 36.24 3.01 21.11
C ASP A 130 35.67 3.28 22.51
N CYS A 131 35.28 2.21 23.20
CA CYS A 131 35.21 2.19 24.65
C CYS A 131 35.79 0.87 25.14
N GLU A 132 37.10 0.88 25.38
CA GLU A 132 37.80 -0.15 26.14
C GLU A 132 37.44 -0.03 27.62
N THR A 133 37.12 -1.16 28.26
CA THR A 133 37.69 -1.48 29.58
C THR A 133 37.71 -3.01 29.74
N GLU A 134 38.91 -3.54 29.90
CA GLU A 134 39.28 -4.95 30.13
C GLU A 134 38.74 -5.44 31.49
N THR A 135 38.44 -6.72 31.74
CA THR A 135 39.45 -7.75 32.05
C THR A 135 38.81 -9.15 32.24
N GLY A 136 39.47 -10.19 31.69
CA GLY A 136 39.53 -11.61 32.11
C GLY A 136 38.22 -12.44 32.17
N ASN A 137 38.12 -13.72 31.75
CA ASN A 137 39.11 -14.78 31.61
C ASN A 137 38.54 -15.93 30.73
N GLN A 138 39.41 -16.86 30.33
CA GLN A 138 39.25 -17.94 29.33
C GLN A 138 38.25 -19.05 29.69
N GLN A 139 37.54 -19.62 28.68
CA GLN A 139 37.47 -21.08 28.41
C GLN A 139 36.76 -21.36 27.04
N GLN A 140 37.37 -22.21 26.22
CA GLN A 140 36.88 -22.71 24.92
C GLN A 140 35.58 -23.54 25.02
N THR A 141 34.74 -23.49 24.00
CA THR A 141 34.05 -24.67 23.42
C THR A 141 33.56 -24.35 22.01
N ALA A 142 33.80 -25.30 21.09
CA ALA A 142 33.37 -25.26 19.70
C ALA A 142 31.88 -25.62 19.56
N GLY A 143 31.19 -25.03 18.58
CA GLY A 143 29.81 -25.38 18.21
C GLY A 143 29.36 -24.67 16.94
N GLU A 144 28.76 -25.41 16.03
CA GLU A 144 28.52 -25.15 14.61
C GLU A 144 27.49 -24.08 14.22
N ASN A 145 27.64 -23.60 12.97
CA ASN A 145 26.63 -23.26 11.97
C ASN A 145 25.41 -22.39 12.36
N GLY A 146 25.31 -21.21 11.74
CA GLY A 146 24.09 -20.41 11.77
C GLY A 146 24.11 -19.18 10.87
N GLN A 147 24.21 -19.42 9.55
CA GLN A 147 23.60 -18.61 8.48
C GLN A 147 23.66 -17.07 8.63
N LYS A 148 24.70 -16.45 8.05
CA LYS A 148 24.72 -15.03 7.71
C LYS A 148 23.43 -14.68 6.96
N THR A 149 22.50 -14.01 7.63
CA THR A 149 21.35 -13.40 6.98
C THR A 149 21.88 -12.29 6.09
N THR A 150 21.81 -12.52 4.78
CA THR A 150 22.15 -11.52 3.78
C THR A 150 21.35 -10.24 4.03
N PRO A 151 21.93 -9.03 3.86
CA PRO A 151 21.19 -7.80 4.08
C PRO A 151 20.01 -7.76 3.12
N ARG A 152 18.80 -7.69 3.67
CA ARG A 152 17.58 -7.49 2.87
C ARG A 152 17.79 -6.22 2.07
N ARG A 153 17.79 -6.33 0.74
CA ARG A 153 17.92 -5.18 -0.16
C ARG A 153 16.91 -4.12 0.26
N PRO A 154 17.27 -2.81 0.23
CA PRO A 154 16.33 -1.77 0.61
C PRO A 154 15.09 -1.87 -0.28
N ARG A 155 13.91 -1.98 0.35
CA ARG A 155 12.63 -1.90 -0.35
C ARG A 155 12.58 -0.55 -1.05
N LYS A 156 12.26 -0.53 -2.34
CA LYS A 156 12.12 0.71 -3.09
C LYS A 156 10.69 1.22 -2.93
N TRP A 157 10.57 2.44 -2.43
CA TRP A 157 9.31 3.17 -2.27
C TRP A 157 9.35 4.36 -3.22
N VAL A 158 8.32 4.51 -4.06
CA VAL A 158 8.24 5.59 -5.05
C VAL A 158 6.88 6.26 -4.88
N PRO A 159 6.82 7.57 -4.62
CA PRO A 159 5.55 8.30 -4.63
C PRO A 159 4.86 8.17 -5.98
N ILE A 160 3.56 7.91 -5.96
CA ILE A 160 2.73 7.78 -7.16
C ILE A 160 1.43 8.55 -6.98
N MET A 161 0.79 8.87 -8.10
CA MET A 161 -0.58 9.34 -8.12
C MET A 161 -1.44 8.34 -8.90
N LEU A 162 -2.64 8.07 -8.40
CA LEU A 162 -3.55 7.10 -9.00
C LEU A 162 -4.56 7.85 -9.87
N HIS A 163 -4.46 7.68 -11.20
CA HIS A 163 -5.32 8.40 -12.15
C HIS A 163 -6.74 7.81 -12.17
N ARG A 164 -7.75 8.68 -12.13
CA ARG A 164 -9.14 8.31 -12.35
C ARG A 164 -9.45 8.43 -13.84
N LYS A 165 -9.67 7.28 -14.48
CA LYS A 165 -10.14 7.21 -15.87
C LYS A 165 -11.58 6.70 -15.89
N MET A 166 -12.50 7.57 -16.28
CA MET A 166 -13.89 7.15 -16.50
C MET A 166 -13.96 6.19 -17.69
N GLN A 167 -14.59 5.03 -17.47
CA GLN A 167 -14.95 4.14 -18.56
C GLN A 167 -16.20 4.71 -19.24
N LEU A 168 -16.15 4.86 -20.56
CA LEU A 168 -17.15 5.57 -21.36
C LEU A 168 -18.58 5.08 -21.04
N GLY A 169 -19.50 6.01 -20.76
CA GLY A 169 -20.91 5.73 -20.49
C GLY A 169 -21.29 5.49 -19.02
N MET A 170 -20.33 5.40 -18.10
CA MET A 170 -20.59 5.37 -16.65
C MET A 170 -20.23 6.73 -16.03
N GLU A 171 -21.22 7.60 -15.82
CA GLU A 171 -21.05 8.71 -14.88
C GLU A 171 -20.95 8.12 -13.46
N SER A 172 -19.76 8.15 -12.84
CA SER A 172 -19.63 7.79 -11.43
C SER A 172 -20.14 8.95 -10.56
N ARG A 173 -21.43 9.28 -10.68
CA ARG A 173 -22.07 10.25 -9.81
C ARG A 173 -22.34 9.55 -8.49
N TYR A 174 -21.78 10.06 -7.39
CA TYR A 174 -22.08 9.51 -6.07
C TYR A 174 -23.60 9.58 -5.84
N VAL A 175 -24.25 8.42 -5.79
CA VAL A 175 -25.65 8.34 -5.42
C VAL A 175 -25.69 8.44 -3.90
N LYS A 176 -25.79 9.67 -3.38
CA LYS A 176 -26.17 9.88 -1.99
C LYS A 176 -27.54 9.23 -1.83
N GLY A 177 -27.61 8.13 -1.10
CA GLY A 177 -28.88 7.44 -0.84
C GLY A 177 -29.91 8.46 -0.35
N ALA A 178 -30.97 8.65 -1.12
CA ALA A 178 -32.11 9.46 -0.72
C ALA A 178 -32.94 8.68 0.30
N ASN A 179 -32.40 8.45 1.48
CA ASN A 179 -33.13 7.92 2.62
C ASN A 179 -33.03 8.99 3.72
N GLY A 180 -34.18 9.58 4.03
CA GLY A 180 -34.34 10.62 5.06
C GLY A 180 -34.36 10.09 6.49
#